data_AF-A0A8H9UXW1-F1
#
_entry.id   AF-A0A8H9UXW1-F1
#
_cell.length_a   1.000
_cell.length_b   1.000
_cell.length_c   1.000
_cell.angle_alpha   90.00
_cell.angle_beta   90.00
_cell.angle_gamma   90.00
#
_symmetry.space_group_name_H-M   'P 1'
#
loop_
_entity.id
_entity.type
_entity.pdbx_description
1 polymer ?
#
loop_
_entity_poly.entity_id
_entity_poly.type
_entity_poly.pdbx_seq_one_letter_code
_entity_poly.pdbx_strand_id
1 'polypeptide(L)'
;MINANQLFKAGRKTKIFEVSDKLVVNDFYNNTGFITSHIEGKMSRIKITIVDISKGKKSNANVGEFNFTSAEWRQHTKYLLNSRNFKGIFNKGLIITKANPYKKINNVMIEVKSLKITFEDGLDKPKWKFEIITGMAKPKDDFGYDVKSYKELKRVNFLLDIIEVNSMVEYVTEYIQLWKQANFNKFLENRQAFSIRAYENGYDEKSINSWNSNKNENKTKEDTDSNYNTSVQNRVYNGDVADQSSSTRNGQIAQKEQYYCEDCGAILSKKNAITTKKSFKKALCSNCLKNNLGK
;
A
#
# COMPACT_ATOMS: atom_id res chain seq x y z
N MET A 1 -24.86 12.84 3.72
CA MET A 1 -23.48 13.00 3.24
C MET A 1 -23.10 11.74 2.48
N ILE A 2 -22.90 11.82 1.16
CA ILE A 2 -22.47 10.68 0.34
C ILE A 2 -20.99 10.44 0.67
N ASN A 3 -20.64 9.25 1.18
CA ASN A 3 -19.24 8.90 1.41
C ASN A 3 -18.66 8.35 0.10
N ALA A 4 -18.20 9.24 -0.78
CA ALA A 4 -17.64 8.87 -2.08
C ALA A 4 -16.38 7.98 -1.99
N ASN A 5 -15.77 7.88 -0.80
CA ASN A 5 -14.59 7.06 -0.57
C ASN A 5 -14.93 5.65 -0.06
N GLN A 6 -16.22 5.30 0.13
CA GLN A 6 -16.60 3.97 0.63
C GLN A 6 -16.47 2.93 -0.50
N LEU A 7 -15.62 1.93 -0.30
CA LEU A 7 -15.41 0.83 -1.24
C LEU A 7 -16.24 -0.39 -0.89
N PHE A 8 -16.45 -0.64 0.40
CA PHE A 8 -17.23 -1.76 0.89
C PHE A 8 -17.89 -1.41 2.22
N LYS A 9 -19.10 -1.93 2.46
CA LYS A 9 -19.79 -1.76 3.73
C LYS A 9 -20.63 -2.99 4.06
N ALA A 10 -20.52 -3.47 5.29
CA ALA A 10 -21.42 -4.46 5.87
C ALA A 10 -21.98 -3.94 7.20
N GLY A 11 -23.26 -4.19 7.43
CA GLY A 11 -23.98 -3.76 8.63
C GLY A 11 -24.59 -4.93 9.37
N ARG A 12 -24.59 -4.84 10.69
CA ARG A 12 -25.43 -5.62 11.62
C ARG A 12 -26.15 -4.62 12.54
N LYS A 13 -27.08 -5.10 13.36
CA LYS A 13 -27.92 -4.24 14.22
C LYS A 13 -27.13 -3.18 15.01
N THR A 14 -25.99 -3.55 15.58
CA THR A 14 -25.18 -2.66 16.44
C THR A 14 -23.75 -2.44 15.92
N LYS A 15 -23.42 -2.97 14.74
CA LYS A 15 -22.05 -2.91 14.24
C LYS A 15 -22.01 -2.57 12.76
N ILE A 16 -20.98 -1.86 12.33
CA ILE A 16 -20.69 -1.54 10.94
C ILE A 16 -19.23 -1.88 10.66
N PHE A 17 -18.99 -2.54 9.53
CA PHE A 17 -17.68 -2.72 8.93
C PHE A 17 -17.63 -1.92 7.64
N GLU A 18 -16.57 -1.13 7.45
CA GLU A 18 -16.38 -0.30 6.27
C GLU A 18 -14.93 -0.42 5.77
N VAL A 19 -14.77 -0.50 4.45
CA VAL A 19 -13.49 -0.27 3.77
C VAL A 19 -13.61 1.03 2.99
N SER A 20 -12.64 1.92 3.18
CA SER A 20 -12.62 3.24 2.52
C SER A 20 -11.29 3.53 1.84
N ASP A 21 -11.37 4.23 0.72
CA ASP A 21 -10.25 4.77 -0.04
C ASP A 21 -9.61 5.99 0.67
N LYS A 22 -8.28 5.95 0.76
CA LYS A 22 -7.39 7.05 1.13
C LYS A 22 -6.11 6.98 0.29
N LEU A 23 -6.20 6.48 -0.93
CA LEU A 23 -5.08 6.42 -1.86
C LEU A 23 -4.71 7.84 -2.30
N VAL A 24 -3.41 8.10 -2.36
CA VAL A 24 -2.86 9.41 -2.75
C VAL A 24 -1.73 9.16 -3.74
N VAL A 25 -1.70 9.94 -4.81
CA VAL A 25 -0.63 9.90 -5.81
C VAL A 25 0.66 10.42 -5.19
N ASN A 26 1.79 9.78 -5.48
CA ASN A 26 3.08 10.26 -5.04
C ASN A 26 3.38 11.63 -5.67
N ASP A 27 3.57 12.63 -4.82
CA ASP A 27 3.87 14.02 -5.18
C ASP A 27 5.37 14.33 -5.10
N PHE A 28 6.19 13.38 -4.64
CA PHE A 28 7.64 13.52 -4.42
C PHE A 28 8.03 14.62 -3.42
N TYR A 29 7.08 15.11 -2.61
CA TYR A 29 7.32 16.09 -1.54
C TYR A 29 7.58 15.44 -0.16
N ASN A 30 7.62 14.12 -0.10
CA ASN A 30 7.96 13.40 1.12
C ASN A 30 9.29 12.69 0.91
N ASN A 31 10.14 12.61 1.93
CA ASN A 31 11.46 11.96 1.84
C ASN A 31 11.39 10.54 1.25
N THR A 32 10.35 9.78 1.63
CA THR A 32 10.14 8.42 1.08
C THR A 32 9.66 8.42 -0.38
N GLY A 33 9.07 9.51 -0.86
CA GLY A 33 8.49 9.65 -2.20
C GLY A 33 9.52 9.76 -3.32
N PHE A 34 10.73 10.27 -3.03
CA PHE A 34 11.83 10.32 -4.01
C PHE A 34 12.88 9.22 -3.81
N ILE A 35 12.95 8.56 -2.64
CA ILE A 35 13.80 7.37 -2.44
C ILE A 35 13.27 6.17 -3.24
N THR A 36 11.95 6.02 -3.37
CA THR A 36 11.32 5.00 -4.22
C THR A 36 10.20 5.58 -5.08
N SER A 37 10.32 5.44 -6.41
CA SER A 37 9.33 5.97 -7.35
C SER A 37 8.17 4.99 -7.55
N HIS A 38 7.24 4.96 -6.59
CA HIS A 38 5.95 4.30 -6.75
C HIS A 38 4.84 5.33 -7.02
N ILE A 39 3.81 4.92 -7.77
CA ILE A 39 2.62 5.74 -8.02
C ILE A 39 1.91 6.17 -6.73
N GLU A 40 2.02 5.36 -5.69
CA GLU A 40 1.41 5.62 -4.39
C GLU A 40 2.31 6.47 -3.50
N GLY A 41 1.76 7.55 -2.97
CA GLY A 41 2.45 8.40 -2.02
C GLY A 41 2.60 7.75 -0.64
N LYS A 42 3.49 8.33 0.18
CA LYS A 42 3.79 7.88 1.56
C LYS A 42 2.55 7.65 2.40
N MET A 43 1.53 8.50 2.26
CA MET A 43 0.29 8.49 3.03
C MET A 43 -0.85 7.73 2.38
N SER A 44 -0.61 7.09 1.21
CA SER A 44 -1.61 6.31 0.49
C SER A 44 -2.04 5.09 1.30
N ARG A 45 -3.33 4.95 1.60
CA ARG A 45 -3.87 3.85 2.41
C ARG A 45 -5.22 3.33 1.90
N ILE A 46 -5.49 2.06 2.19
CA ILE A 46 -6.84 1.49 2.26
C ILE A 46 -7.19 1.33 3.74
N LYS A 47 -8.28 1.94 4.18
CA LYS A 47 -8.65 1.98 5.60
C LYS A 47 -9.82 1.04 5.88
N ILE A 48 -9.66 0.15 6.84
CA ILE A 48 -10.75 -0.61 7.46
C ILE A 48 -11.21 0.13 8.71
N THR A 49 -12.53 0.29 8.85
CA THR A 49 -13.19 0.84 10.03
C THR A 49 -14.21 -0.15 10.56
N ILE A 50 -14.18 -0.44 11.86
CA ILE A 50 -15.23 -1.18 12.57
C ILE A 50 -15.83 -0.24 13.61
N VAL A 51 -17.14 0.01 13.50
CA VAL A 51 -17.91 0.80 14.45
C VAL A 51 -18.82 -0.14 15.23
N ASP A 52 -18.76 -0.10 16.55
CA ASP A 52 -19.63 -0.83 17.46
C ASP A 52 -20.39 0.16 18.35
N ILE A 53 -21.71 0.25 18.14
CA ILE A 53 -22.60 1.16 18.87
C ILE A 53 -23.36 0.45 20.00
N SER A 54 -23.01 -0.79 20.34
CA SER A 54 -23.68 -1.54 21.42
C SER A 54 -23.65 -0.84 22.77
N LYS A 55 -22.62 -0.03 23.03
CA LYS A 55 -22.43 0.74 24.27
C LYS A 55 -22.75 2.24 24.14
N GLY A 56 -23.21 2.70 22.98
CA GLY A 56 -23.50 4.11 22.73
C GLY A 56 -23.27 4.54 21.28
N LYS A 57 -23.85 5.67 20.89
CA LYS A 57 -23.72 6.26 19.54
C LYS A 57 -22.73 7.44 19.55
N LYS A 58 -22.32 7.88 18.36
CA LYS A 58 -21.44 9.06 18.15
C LYS A 58 -20.12 8.94 18.92
N SER A 59 -19.78 9.89 19.79
CA SER A 59 -18.57 9.89 20.62
C SER A 59 -18.46 8.68 21.55
N ASN A 60 -19.58 8.04 21.87
CA ASN A 60 -19.63 6.87 22.75
C ASN A 60 -19.53 5.55 21.96
N ALA A 61 -19.50 5.61 20.62
CA ALA A 61 -19.30 4.43 19.80
C ALA A 61 -17.86 3.93 19.95
N ASN A 62 -17.70 2.61 20.05
CA ASN A 62 -16.37 2.01 20.04
C ASN A 62 -15.94 1.83 18.57
N VAL A 63 -14.96 2.62 18.15
CA VAL A 63 -14.47 2.64 16.76
C VAL A 63 -13.04 2.11 16.69
N GLY A 64 -12.79 1.11 15.86
CA GLY A 64 -11.46 0.65 15.48
C GLY A 64 -11.17 1.02 14.04
N GLU A 65 -9.96 1.49 13.77
CA GLU A 65 -9.50 1.81 12.42
C GLU A 65 -8.13 1.20 12.18
N PHE A 66 -7.95 0.55 11.03
CA PHE A 66 -6.67 -0.02 10.62
C PHE A 66 -6.37 0.34 9.17
N ASN A 67 -5.13 0.78 8.91
CA ASN A 67 -4.70 1.24 7.60
C ASN A 67 -3.77 0.22 6.95
N PHE A 68 -4.11 -0.21 5.75
CA PHE A 68 -3.24 -0.94 4.84
C PHE A 68 -2.59 0.02 3.85
N THR A 69 -1.35 -0.25 3.45
CA THR A 69 -0.88 0.13 2.11
C THR A 69 -1.55 -0.78 1.09
N SER A 70 -1.59 -0.39 -0.18
CA SER A 70 -2.11 -1.27 -1.22
C SER A 70 -1.35 -2.59 -1.36
N ALA A 71 -0.04 -2.57 -1.12
CA ALA A 71 0.81 -3.75 -1.17
C ALA A 71 0.43 -4.72 -0.05
N GLU A 72 0.28 -4.23 1.18
CA GLU A 72 -0.18 -5.03 2.31
C GLU A 72 -1.60 -5.56 2.08
N TRP A 73 -2.52 -4.76 1.52
CA TRP A 73 -3.86 -5.24 1.15
C TRP A 73 -3.73 -6.47 0.24
N ARG A 74 -3.10 -6.33 -0.93
CA ARG A 74 -2.94 -7.44 -1.88
C ARG A 74 -2.22 -8.64 -1.29
N GLN A 75 -1.16 -8.40 -0.51
CA GLN A 75 -0.34 -9.45 0.07
C GLN A 75 -1.13 -10.29 1.07
N HIS A 76 -1.97 -9.66 1.90
CA HIS A 76 -2.62 -10.32 3.02
C HIS A 76 -4.04 -10.80 2.69
N THR A 77 -4.83 -9.99 1.97
CA THR A 77 -6.25 -10.31 1.77
C THR A 77 -6.47 -11.43 0.76
N LYS A 78 -5.52 -11.69 -0.15
CA LYS A 78 -5.60 -12.82 -1.10
C LYS A 78 -5.79 -14.18 -0.42
N TYR A 79 -5.27 -14.34 0.80
CA TYR A 79 -5.41 -15.60 1.54
C TYR A 79 -6.84 -15.80 2.07
N LEU A 80 -7.61 -14.72 2.22
CA LEU A 80 -8.98 -14.77 2.71
C LEU A 80 -9.96 -15.39 1.69
N LEU A 81 -9.56 -15.46 0.41
CA LEU A 81 -10.33 -16.12 -0.65
C LEU A 81 -10.28 -17.65 -0.56
N ASN A 82 -9.37 -18.21 0.26
CA ASN A 82 -9.24 -19.65 0.44
C ASN A 82 -8.99 -19.99 1.91
N SER A 83 -10.06 -20.29 2.64
CA SER A 83 -10.01 -20.56 4.08
C SER A 83 -9.14 -21.77 4.44
N ARG A 84 -9.06 -22.80 3.59
CA ARG A 84 -8.19 -23.97 3.82
C ARG A 84 -6.70 -23.57 3.76
N ASN A 85 -6.31 -22.84 2.71
CA ASN A 85 -4.95 -22.33 2.57
C ASN A 85 -4.62 -21.36 3.71
N PHE A 86 -5.56 -20.46 4.04
CA PHE A 86 -5.42 -19.53 5.16
C PHE A 86 -5.10 -20.26 6.47
N LYS A 87 -5.87 -21.29 6.83
CA LYS A 87 -5.62 -22.06 8.07
C LYS A 87 -4.28 -22.78 8.06
N GLY A 88 -3.85 -23.28 6.90
CA GLY A 88 -2.54 -23.92 6.75
C GLY A 88 -1.37 -22.98 7.01
N ILE A 89 -1.48 -21.72 6.58
CA ILE A 89 -0.43 -20.70 6.73
C ILE A 89 -0.55 -19.97 8.09
N PHE A 90 -1.78 -19.66 8.52
CA PHE A 90 -2.09 -18.82 9.66
C PHE A 90 -2.94 -19.58 10.69
N ASN A 91 -2.34 -20.60 11.31
CA ASN A 91 -3.03 -21.47 12.28
C ASN A 91 -3.71 -20.72 13.45
N LYS A 92 -3.17 -19.56 13.85
CA LYS A 92 -3.70 -18.70 14.93
C LYS A 92 -4.40 -17.43 14.41
N GLY A 93 -4.63 -17.36 13.10
CA GLY A 93 -5.08 -16.17 12.39
C GLY A 93 -3.94 -15.29 11.89
N LEU A 94 -4.28 -14.42 10.96
CA LEU A 94 -3.40 -13.39 10.42
C LEU A 94 -3.39 -12.21 11.40
N ILE A 95 -2.20 -11.79 11.85
CA ILE A 95 -2.04 -10.63 12.74
C ILE A 95 -1.08 -9.64 12.09
N ILE A 96 -1.53 -8.39 11.94
CA ILE A 96 -0.72 -7.30 11.42
C ILE A 96 -0.73 -6.19 12.45
N THR A 97 0.45 -5.77 12.92
CA THR A 97 0.60 -4.76 13.97
C THR A 97 1.40 -3.57 13.47
N LYS A 98 0.94 -2.37 13.79
CA LYS A 98 1.57 -1.10 13.42
C LYS A 98 1.63 -0.18 14.63
N ALA A 99 2.82 0.35 14.90
CA ALA A 99 3.01 1.40 15.88
C ALA A 99 3.01 2.76 15.18
N ASN A 100 2.42 3.76 15.83
CA ASN A 100 2.41 5.13 15.33
C ASN A 100 3.28 6.02 16.24
N PRO A 101 4.57 6.21 15.91
CA PRO A 101 5.49 6.96 16.77
C PRO A 101 5.09 8.43 16.95
N TYR A 102 4.30 8.97 16.02
CA TYR A 102 3.83 10.35 16.02
C TYR A 102 2.59 10.58 16.89
N LYS A 103 1.86 9.51 17.26
CA LYS A 103 0.68 9.63 18.12
C LYS A 103 1.04 9.26 19.55
N LYS A 104 1.46 10.28 20.31
CA LYS A 104 1.80 10.15 21.73
C LYS A 104 0.54 10.02 22.59
N ILE A 105 0.60 9.12 23.57
CA ILE A 105 -0.42 8.89 24.60
C ILE A 105 0.26 9.13 25.95
N ASN A 106 -0.31 10.01 26.77
CA ASN A 106 0.24 10.41 28.07
C ASN A 106 1.72 10.85 27.98
N ASN A 107 2.09 11.53 26.90
CA ASN A 107 3.44 12.05 26.58
C ASN A 107 4.59 11.03 26.48
N VAL A 108 4.41 9.76 26.88
CA VAL A 108 5.49 8.76 26.96
C VAL A 108 5.21 7.52 26.09
N MET A 109 3.94 7.15 25.91
CA MET A 109 3.55 5.97 25.15
C MET A 109 3.19 6.36 23.71
N ILE A 110 3.21 5.39 22.80
CA ILE A 110 2.75 5.53 21.42
C ILE A 110 1.55 4.62 21.15
N GLU A 111 0.68 5.02 20.24
CA GLU A 111 -0.44 4.18 19.80
C GLU A 111 0.07 2.96 19.02
N VAL A 112 -0.44 1.77 19.38
CA VAL A 112 -0.19 0.52 18.65
C VAL A 112 -1.54 -0.04 18.21
N LYS A 113 -1.68 -0.30 16.91
CA LYS A 113 -2.89 -0.88 16.32
C LYS A 113 -2.57 -2.25 15.73
N SER A 114 -3.39 -3.24 16.05
CA SER A 114 -3.31 -4.57 15.48
C SER A 114 -4.62 -4.90 14.78
N LEU A 115 -4.52 -5.44 13.56
CA LEU A 115 -5.61 -6.14 12.91
C LEU A 115 -5.36 -7.64 13.05
N LYS A 116 -6.33 -8.34 13.61
CA LYS A 116 -6.36 -9.80 13.66
C LYS A 116 -7.52 -10.30 12.80
N ILE A 117 -7.25 -11.26 11.93
CA ILE A 117 -8.25 -11.93 11.09
C ILE A 117 -8.21 -13.42 11.38
N THR A 118 -9.34 -14.01 11.73
CA THR A 118 -9.51 -15.45 11.96
C THR A 118 -10.69 -15.99 11.16
N PHE A 119 -10.66 -17.30 10.88
CA PHE A 119 -11.79 -18.00 10.29
C PHE A 119 -12.45 -18.87 11.36
N GLU A 120 -13.68 -18.53 11.72
CA GLU A 120 -14.47 -19.18 12.76
C GLU A 120 -15.34 -20.25 12.08
N ASP A 121 -14.93 -21.52 12.16
CA ASP A 121 -15.62 -22.67 11.57
C ASP A 121 -16.62 -23.36 12.50
N GLY A 122 -16.49 -23.17 13.81
CA GLY A 122 -17.40 -23.72 14.82
C GLY A 122 -18.75 -23.01 14.96
N LEU A 123 -19.10 -22.11 14.05
CA LEU A 123 -20.41 -21.42 14.02
C LEU A 123 -21.35 -22.14 13.04
N ASP A 124 -22.67 -22.04 13.26
CA ASP A 124 -23.71 -22.60 12.36
C ASP A 124 -23.48 -22.28 10.88
N LYS A 125 -22.89 -21.10 10.62
CA LYS A 125 -22.31 -20.73 9.33
C LYS A 125 -20.89 -20.23 9.57
N PRO A 126 -19.86 -20.81 8.93
CA PRO A 126 -18.50 -20.32 9.07
C PRO A 126 -18.35 -18.86 8.65
N LYS A 127 -17.61 -18.07 9.43
CA LYS A 127 -17.42 -16.64 9.18
C LYS A 127 -15.97 -16.21 9.35
N TRP A 128 -15.62 -15.14 8.66
CA TRP A 128 -14.39 -14.41 8.92
C TRP A 128 -14.59 -13.41 10.03
N LYS A 129 -13.75 -13.47 11.05
CA LYS A 129 -13.73 -12.50 12.14
C LYS A 129 -12.60 -11.52 11.95
N PHE A 130 -12.95 -10.24 11.85
CA PHE A 130 -12.01 -9.14 11.84
C PHE A 130 -12.01 -8.48 13.21
N GLU A 131 -10.85 -8.35 13.83
CA GLU A 131 -10.67 -7.68 15.12
C GLU A 131 -9.65 -6.56 14.97
N ILE A 132 -10.02 -5.34 15.37
CA ILE A 132 -9.09 -4.22 15.49
C ILE A 132 -8.85 -3.97 16.97
N ILE A 133 -7.60 -4.11 17.37
CA ILE A 133 -7.12 -3.92 18.74
C ILE A 133 -6.28 -2.66 18.75
N THR A 134 -6.64 -1.70 19.60
CA THR A 134 -5.83 -0.50 19.86
C THR A 134 -5.25 -0.61 21.25
N GLY A 135 -3.94 -0.45 21.35
CA GLY A 135 -3.22 -0.39 22.60
C GLY A 135 -2.24 0.78 22.63
N MET A 136 -1.45 0.81 23.70
CA MET A 136 -0.35 1.74 23.87
C MET A 136 0.88 0.98 24.36
N ALA A 137 2.06 1.44 23.96
CA ALA A 137 3.33 0.86 24.39
C ALA A 137 4.42 1.93 24.39
N LYS A 138 5.53 1.68 25.09
CA LYS A 138 6.74 2.48 24.99
C LYS A 138 7.32 2.33 23.57
N PRO A 139 7.76 3.42 22.93
CA PRO A 139 8.44 3.34 21.63
C PRO A 139 9.77 2.57 21.77
N LYS A 140 10.16 1.87 20.70
CA LYS A 140 11.49 1.25 20.56
C LYS A 140 11.98 1.49 19.15
N ASP A 141 13.13 2.17 19.00
CA ASP A 141 13.73 2.57 17.72
C ASP A 141 12.72 3.17 16.72
N ASP A 142 13.14 3.44 15.47
CA ASP A 142 12.26 4.05 14.47
C ASP A 142 11.15 3.06 14.06
N PHE A 143 9.92 3.35 14.50
CA PHE A 143 8.66 2.65 14.19
C PHE A 143 8.37 1.34 14.95
N GLY A 144 9.20 0.94 15.92
CA GLY A 144 8.95 -0.21 16.80
C GLY A 144 8.32 0.17 18.15
N TYR A 145 7.97 -0.85 18.94
CA TYR A 145 7.52 -0.68 20.33
C TYR A 145 8.05 -1.80 21.24
N ASP A 146 8.17 -1.50 22.53
CA ASP A 146 8.49 -2.50 23.55
C ASP A 146 7.25 -3.35 23.87
N VAL A 147 7.28 -4.62 23.44
CA VAL A 147 6.19 -5.58 23.63
C VAL A 147 5.86 -5.78 25.12
N LYS A 148 6.84 -5.72 26.02
CA LYS A 148 6.59 -5.89 27.47
C LYS A 148 5.78 -4.74 28.06
N SER A 149 5.85 -3.57 27.44
CA SER A 149 5.11 -2.38 27.86
C SER A 149 3.72 -2.25 27.23
N TYR A 150 3.34 -3.18 26.35
CA TYR A 150 2.09 -3.12 25.63
C TYR A 150 0.89 -3.28 26.57
N LYS A 151 -0.06 -2.36 26.46
CA LYS A 151 -1.34 -2.42 27.15
C LYS A 151 -2.47 -2.22 26.14
N GLU A 152 -3.38 -3.18 26.06
CA GLU A 152 -4.61 -3.05 25.28
C GLU A 152 -5.50 -1.96 25.90
N LEU A 153 -6.02 -1.06 25.05
CA LEU A 153 -6.93 0.01 25.45
C LEU A 153 -8.36 -0.28 25.00
N LYS A 154 -8.52 -0.78 23.77
CA LYS A 154 -9.82 -1.14 23.21
C LYS A 154 -9.68 -2.21 22.15
N ARG A 155 -10.79 -2.93 21.96
CA ARG A 155 -10.98 -3.92 20.90
C ARG A 155 -12.37 -3.78 20.31
N VAL A 156 -12.45 -3.91 19.01
CA VAL A 156 -13.70 -4.04 18.25
C VAL A 156 -13.59 -5.22 17.31
N ASN A 157 -14.72 -5.84 17.00
CA ASN A 157 -14.76 -6.96 16.07
C ASN A 157 -16.02 -6.92 15.19
N PHE A 158 -15.92 -7.58 14.04
CA PHE A 158 -17.01 -7.80 13.12
C PHE A 158 -16.88 -9.17 12.45
N LEU A 159 -18.02 -9.82 12.21
CA LEU A 159 -18.10 -11.09 11.49
C LEU A 159 -18.64 -10.85 10.09
N LEU A 160 -17.84 -11.19 9.08
CA LEU A 160 -18.22 -11.20 7.67
C LEU A 160 -18.44 -12.63 7.21
N ASP A 161 -19.49 -12.82 6.44
CA ASP A 161 -19.74 -14.09 5.76
C ASP A 161 -18.73 -14.27 4.61
N ILE A 162 -18.56 -15.52 4.14
CA ILE A 162 -17.59 -15.85 3.09
C ILE A 162 -17.84 -15.00 1.83
N ILE A 163 -19.10 -14.85 1.43
CA ILE A 163 -19.48 -14.07 0.23
C ILE A 163 -19.12 -12.59 0.41
N GLU A 164 -19.37 -12.01 1.59
CA GLU A 164 -19.01 -10.63 1.90
C GLU A 164 -17.49 -10.41 1.81
N VAL A 165 -16.69 -11.34 2.33
CA VAL A 165 -15.22 -11.26 2.24
C VAL A 165 -14.73 -11.41 0.80
N ASN A 166 -15.25 -12.37 0.04
CA ASN A 166 -14.84 -12.55 -1.36
C ASN A 166 -15.12 -11.28 -2.17
N SER A 167 -16.36 -10.77 -2.09
CA SER A 167 -16.76 -9.53 -2.77
C SER A 167 -15.89 -8.34 -2.37
N MET A 168 -15.63 -8.15 -1.07
CA MET A 168 -14.76 -7.09 -0.57
C MET A 168 -13.34 -7.21 -1.12
N VAL A 169 -12.74 -8.40 -1.05
CA VAL A 169 -11.34 -8.60 -1.45
C VAL A 169 -11.16 -8.41 -2.95
N GLU A 170 -12.06 -8.97 -3.76
CA GLU A 170 -12.02 -8.85 -5.22
C GLU A 170 -12.21 -7.40 -5.65
N TYR A 171 -13.31 -6.76 -5.22
CA TYR A 171 -13.64 -5.39 -5.61
C TYR A 171 -12.56 -4.38 -5.19
N VAL A 172 -12.09 -4.43 -3.94
CA VAL A 172 -11.06 -3.47 -3.48
C VAL A 172 -9.73 -3.72 -4.20
N THR A 173 -9.39 -4.97 -4.53
CA THR A 173 -8.16 -5.27 -5.28
C THR A 173 -8.21 -4.71 -6.70
N GLU A 174 -9.33 -4.90 -7.39
CA GLU A 174 -9.58 -4.34 -8.72
C GLU A 174 -9.60 -2.81 -8.68
N TYR A 175 -10.31 -2.22 -7.72
CA TYR A 175 -10.37 -0.77 -7.51
C TYR A 175 -8.97 -0.16 -7.39
N ILE A 176 -8.07 -0.74 -6.58
CA ILE A 176 -6.69 -0.26 -6.44
C ILE A 176 -5.96 -0.31 -7.79
N GLN A 177 -6.16 -1.35 -8.61
CA GLN A 177 -5.52 -1.44 -9.93
C GLN A 177 -6.04 -0.35 -10.88
N LEU A 178 -7.35 -0.16 -10.96
CA LEU A 178 -7.97 0.88 -11.78
C LEU A 178 -7.57 2.28 -11.32
N TRP A 179 -7.54 2.52 -10.00
CA TRP A 179 -7.07 3.77 -9.43
C TRP A 179 -5.62 4.07 -9.86
N LYS A 180 -4.73 3.06 -9.86
CA LYS A 180 -3.36 3.23 -10.33
C LYS A 180 -3.31 3.59 -11.82
N GLN A 181 -4.08 2.91 -12.64
CA GLN A 181 -4.13 3.20 -14.08
C GLN A 181 -4.63 4.63 -14.34
N ALA A 182 -5.74 5.01 -13.72
CA ALA A 182 -6.35 6.32 -13.88
C ALA A 182 -5.45 7.48 -13.40
N ASN A 183 -4.59 7.24 -12.42
CA ASN A 183 -3.70 8.26 -11.85
C ASN A 183 -2.25 8.20 -12.38
N PHE A 184 -1.95 7.32 -13.35
CA PHE A 184 -0.58 7.13 -13.82
C PHE A 184 -0.01 8.38 -14.49
N ASN A 185 -0.80 9.07 -15.32
CA ASN A 185 -0.36 10.31 -15.98
C ASN A 185 -0.01 11.40 -14.97
N LYS A 186 -0.85 11.61 -13.95
CA LYS A 186 -0.57 12.54 -12.85
C LYS A 186 0.71 12.19 -12.10
N PHE A 187 0.99 10.90 -11.92
CA PHE A 187 2.27 10.47 -11.34
C PHE A 187 3.46 10.81 -12.23
N LEU A 188 3.35 10.65 -13.55
CA LEU A 188 4.41 11.03 -14.50
C LEU A 188 4.67 12.55 -14.48
N GLU A 189 3.61 13.36 -14.44
CA GLU A 189 3.71 14.83 -14.30
C GLU A 189 4.45 15.22 -13.01
N ASN A 190 4.03 14.65 -11.87
CA ASN A 190 4.69 14.89 -10.58
C ASN A 190 6.17 14.48 -10.61
N ARG A 191 6.49 13.36 -11.27
CA ARG A 191 7.86 12.86 -11.42
C ARG A 191 8.71 13.79 -12.29
N GLN A 192 8.16 14.30 -13.38
CA GLN A 192 8.85 15.26 -14.24
C GLN A 192 9.12 16.56 -13.49
N ALA A 193 8.11 17.10 -12.79
CA ALA A 193 8.26 18.30 -11.97
C ALA A 193 9.33 18.10 -10.88
N PHE A 194 9.38 16.94 -10.23
CA PHE A 194 10.45 16.61 -9.29
C PHE A 194 11.83 16.56 -9.94
N SER A 195 11.93 16.00 -11.15
CA SER A 195 13.21 15.87 -11.86
C SER A 195 13.81 17.23 -12.23
N ILE A 196 12.97 18.18 -12.66
CA ILE A 196 13.38 19.57 -12.93
C ILE A 196 13.91 20.23 -11.65
N ARG A 197 13.13 20.17 -10.56
CA ARG A 197 13.54 20.75 -9.26
C ARG A 197 14.85 20.15 -8.74
N ALA A 198 15.01 18.83 -8.86
CA ALA A 198 16.22 18.15 -8.42
C ALA A 198 17.45 18.60 -9.22
N TYR A 199 17.31 18.77 -10.53
CA TYR A 199 18.36 19.29 -11.40
C TYR A 199 18.75 20.74 -11.06
N GLU A 200 17.76 21.63 -10.91
CA GLU A 200 17.99 23.05 -10.57
C GLU A 200 18.74 23.24 -9.25
N ASN A 201 18.66 22.27 -8.33
CA ASN A 201 19.31 22.31 -7.03
C ASN A 201 20.53 21.38 -6.94
N GLY A 202 21.08 20.93 -8.07
CA GLY A 202 22.30 20.10 -8.10
C GLY A 202 22.16 18.76 -7.39
N TYR A 203 20.93 18.24 -7.25
CA TYR A 203 20.61 16.99 -6.55
C TYR A 203 21.00 16.98 -5.05
N ASP A 204 21.11 18.13 -4.40
CA ASP A 204 21.40 18.19 -2.97
C ASP A 204 20.21 17.71 -2.12
N GLU A 205 20.36 16.54 -1.49
CA GLU A 205 19.31 15.92 -0.66
C GLU A 205 18.92 16.78 0.55
N LYS A 206 19.85 17.55 1.13
CA LYS A 206 19.56 18.44 2.27
C LYS A 206 18.63 19.58 1.85
N SER A 207 18.90 20.17 0.69
CA SER A 207 18.01 21.17 0.08
C SER A 207 16.67 20.56 -0.30
N ILE A 208 16.62 19.37 -0.89
CA ILE A 208 15.33 18.70 -1.21
C ILE A 208 14.48 18.46 0.05
N ASN A 209 15.10 18.11 1.18
CA ASN A 209 14.38 17.90 2.45
C ASN A 209 13.86 19.20 3.10
N SER A 210 14.54 20.34 2.91
CA SER A 210 14.08 21.63 3.45
C SER A 210 12.82 22.13 2.74
N TRP A 211 12.69 21.90 1.43
CA TRP A 211 11.50 22.24 0.65
C TRP A 211 10.25 21.48 1.13
N ASN A 212 10.43 20.23 1.53
CA ASN A 212 9.36 19.37 2.04
C ASN A 212 8.81 19.84 3.40
N SER A 213 9.56 20.71 4.09
CA SER A 213 9.18 21.28 5.38
C SER A 213 8.42 22.62 5.24
N ASN A 214 8.61 23.35 4.14
CA ASN A 214 8.03 24.67 3.89
C ASN A 214 6.99 24.67 2.75
N LYS A 215 5.89 23.92 2.91
CA LYS A 215 4.83 23.85 1.87
C LYS A 215 4.03 25.16 1.70
N ASN A 216 4.24 26.19 2.53
CA ASN A 216 3.30 27.30 2.71
C ASN A 216 3.86 28.73 2.63
N GLU A 217 5.10 28.98 2.23
CA GLU A 217 5.59 30.38 2.19
C GLU A 217 5.39 31.09 0.85
N ASN A 218 5.24 30.36 -0.27
CA ASN A 218 5.05 30.96 -1.59
C ASN A 218 3.85 30.36 -2.35
N LYS A 219 2.67 30.36 -1.74
CA LYS A 219 1.42 30.40 -2.52
C LYS A 219 1.03 31.86 -2.70
N THR A 220 1.61 32.50 -3.71
CA THR A 220 0.97 33.66 -4.32
C THR A 220 -0.43 33.23 -4.75
N LYS A 221 -1.40 34.05 -4.35
CA LYS A 221 -2.80 33.98 -4.73
C LYS A 221 -2.90 33.95 -6.24
N GLU A 222 -3.32 32.84 -6.83
CA GLU A 222 -4.17 32.82 -8.02
C GLU A 222 -4.76 31.41 -8.17
N ASP A 223 -6.09 31.42 -8.32
CA ASP A 223 -6.98 30.36 -8.81
C ASP A 223 -7.24 29.14 -7.91
N THR A 224 -7.79 29.42 -6.73
CA THR A 224 -9.01 28.70 -6.34
C THR A 224 -10.16 29.27 -7.14
N ASP A 225 -10.61 28.56 -8.17
CA ASP A 225 -12.03 28.51 -8.46
C ASP A 225 -12.47 27.12 -8.95
N SER A 226 -13.52 26.66 -8.30
CA SER A 226 -14.24 25.44 -8.55
C SER A 226 -14.97 25.47 -9.88
N ASN A 227 -14.86 24.41 -10.69
CA ASN A 227 -16.05 23.82 -11.32
C ASN A 227 -15.82 22.40 -11.85
N TYR A 228 -16.57 21.47 -11.26
CA TYR A 228 -16.99 20.23 -11.89
C TYR A 228 -17.96 20.55 -13.03
N ASN A 229 -17.63 20.26 -14.29
CA ASN A 229 -18.42 19.39 -15.18
C ASN A 229 -17.91 19.36 -16.64
N THR A 230 -18.06 18.16 -17.22
CA THR A 230 -18.25 17.85 -18.65
C THR A 230 -17.17 18.24 -19.66
N SER A 231 -16.45 17.24 -20.19
CA SER A 231 -16.88 16.57 -21.42
C SER A 231 -15.98 15.37 -21.72
N VAL A 232 -16.61 14.20 -21.79
CA VAL A 232 -16.07 13.03 -22.48
C VAL A 232 -15.96 13.42 -23.94
N GLN A 233 -14.75 13.64 -24.45
CA GLN A 233 -14.51 13.61 -25.88
C GLN A 233 -13.72 12.35 -26.21
N ASN A 234 -14.47 11.41 -26.79
CA ASN A 234 -13.97 10.32 -27.59
C ASN A 234 -12.86 10.82 -28.53
N ARG A 235 -11.63 10.37 -28.32
CA ARG A 235 -10.70 10.21 -29.43
C ARG A 235 -10.54 8.72 -29.69
N VAL A 236 -11.30 8.29 -30.68
CA VAL A 236 -11.03 7.11 -31.49
C VAL A 236 -9.59 7.23 -31.99
N TYR A 237 -8.72 6.32 -31.57
CA TYR A 237 -7.45 6.09 -32.24
C TYR A 237 -7.62 4.78 -33.02
N ASN A 238 -7.86 4.92 -34.32
CA ASN A 238 -7.85 3.83 -35.29
C ASN A 238 -6.48 3.80 -35.98
N GLY A 239 -5.93 2.59 -36.10
CA GLY A 239 -4.88 2.21 -37.06
C GLY A 239 -3.45 2.39 -36.55
N ASP A 240 -2.53 1.43 -36.61
CA ASP A 240 -2.54 0.12 -37.28
C ASP A 240 -1.58 -0.82 -36.54
N VAL A 241 -2.07 -2.00 -36.14
CA VAL A 241 -1.21 -3.17 -35.91
C VAL A 241 -1.72 -4.25 -36.86
N ALA A 242 -0.96 -4.46 -37.94
CA ALA A 242 -1.15 -5.59 -38.82
C ALA A 242 -0.91 -6.88 -38.02
N ASP A 243 -1.96 -7.68 -37.91
CA ASP A 243 -2.00 -8.94 -37.19
C ASP A 243 -2.42 -10.02 -38.18
N GLN A 244 -1.46 -10.76 -38.74
CA GLN A 244 -1.62 -12.09 -39.34
C GLN A 244 -0.21 -12.71 -39.38
N SER A 245 0.07 -13.96 -39.01
CA SER A 245 -0.72 -15.06 -38.47
C SER A 245 0.31 -16.14 -38.07
N SER A 246 0.05 -16.93 -37.05
CA SER A 246 0.22 -18.38 -37.10
C SER A 246 -0.22 -19.01 -35.78
N SER A 247 -1.30 -19.76 -35.88
CA SER A 247 -1.65 -20.81 -34.93
C SER A 247 -0.54 -21.86 -34.92
N THR A 248 -0.19 -22.38 -33.74
CA THR A 248 -0.57 -23.70 -33.22
C THR A 248 0.52 -24.27 -32.29
N ARG A 249 0.03 -24.95 -31.23
CA ARG A 249 0.63 -26.05 -30.45
C ARG A 249 1.47 -25.75 -29.19
N ASN A 250 0.89 -26.22 -28.09
CA ASN A 250 1.49 -26.72 -26.86
C ASN A 250 2.99 -27.05 -26.91
N GLY A 251 3.75 -26.41 -26.02
CA GLY A 251 5.10 -26.79 -25.63
C GLY A 251 5.65 -25.78 -24.65
N GLN A 252 5.68 -26.12 -23.36
CA GLN A 252 6.40 -25.35 -22.36
C GLN A 252 7.89 -25.30 -22.76
N ILE A 253 8.33 -24.18 -23.31
CA ILE A 253 9.74 -23.83 -23.34
C ILE A 253 9.92 -22.81 -22.21
N ALA A 254 10.47 -23.28 -21.09
CA ALA A 254 10.96 -22.40 -20.04
C ALA A 254 12.01 -21.47 -20.68
N GLN A 255 11.65 -20.22 -20.93
CA GLN A 255 12.62 -19.19 -21.27
C GLN A 255 13.62 -19.11 -20.11
N LYS A 256 14.85 -19.59 -20.33
CA LYS A 256 15.94 -19.38 -19.38
C LYS A 256 16.14 -17.87 -19.27
N GLU A 257 15.71 -17.29 -18.15
CA GLU A 257 16.02 -15.90 -17.80
C GLU A 257 17.53 -15.68 -17.93
N GLN A 258 17.93 -14.92 -18.95
CA GLN A 258 19.32 -14.47 -19.12
C GLN A 258 19.49 -13.15 -18.39
N TYR A 259 20.53 -13.06 -17.55
CA TYR A 259 20.85 -11.87 -16.79
C TYR A 259 22.02 -11.16 -17.48
N TYR A 260 22.03 -9.82 -17.44
CA TYR A 260 23.06 -9.01 -18.09
C TYR A 260 23.76 -8.12 -17.07
N CYS A 261 25.06 -7.90 -17.27
CA CYS A 261 25.84 -6.93 -16.54
C CYS A 261 25.39 -5.53 -16.93
N GLU A 262 25.01 -4.72 -15.95
CA GLU A 262 24.50 -3.36 -16.18
C GLU A 262 25.60 -2.38 -16.60
N ASP A 263 26.88 -2.69 -16.32
CA ASP A 263 28.02 -1.83 -16.68
C ASP A 263 28.58 -2.12 -18.09
N CYS A 264 28.50 -3.36 -18.58
CA CYS A 264 29.15 -3.76 -19.84
C CYS A 264 28.32 -4.65 -20.76
N GLY A 265 27.08 -4.99 -20.38
CA GLY A 265 26.18 -5.82 -21.18
C GLY A 265 26.53 -7.31 -21.22
N ALA A 266 27.61 -7.76 -20.58
CA ALA A 266 28.01 -9.18 -20.58
C ALA A 266 26.96 -10.09 -19.90
N ILE A 267 26.76 -11.30 -20.43
CA ILE A 267 25.81 -12.27 -19.87
C ILE A 267 26.31 -12.80 -18.52
N LEU A 268 25.40 -12.88 -17.54
CA LEU A 268 25.65 -13.32 -16.16
C LEU A 268 24.90 -14.60 -15.84
N SER A 269 25.48 -15.40 -14.94
CA SER A 269 24.73 -16.45 -14.27
C SER A 269 23.74 -15.85 -13.28
N LYS A 270 22.59 -16.50 -13.10
CA LYS A 270 21.56 -16.10 -12.12
C LYS A 270 22.14 -15.89 -10.71
N LYS A 271 23.06 -16.77 -10.29
CA LYS A 271 23.72 -16.67 -8.98
C LYS A 271 24.54 -15.38 -8.85
N ASN A 272 25.31 -15.02 -9.87
CA ASN A 272 26.14 -13.81 -9.85
C ASN A 272 25.27 -12.55 -9.90
N ALA A 273 24.26 -12.52 -10.78
CA ALA A 273 23.35 -11.39 -10.91
C ALA A 273 22.58 -11.11 -9.61
N ILE A 274 22.05 -12.15 -8.93
CA ILE A 274 21.35 -12.00 -7.64
C ILE A 274 22.29 -11.45 -6.57
N THR A 275 23.51 -12.00 -6.49
CA THR A 275 24.47 -11.63 -5.45
C THR A 275 24.92 -10.18 -5.61
N THR A 276 25.31 -9.77 -6.83
CA THR A 276 25.78 -8.41 -7.07
C THR A 276 24.65 -7.40 -6.96
N LYS A 277 23.44 -7.74 -7.42
CA LYS A 277 22.28 -6.83 -7.30
C LYS A 277 21.87 -6.61 -5.85
N LYS A 278 22.06 -7.61 -4.98
CA LYS A 278 21.86 -7.46 -3.53
C LYS A 278 22.90 -6.53 -2.89
N SER A 279 24.18 -6.70 -3.25
CA SER A 279 25.28 -5.94 -2.62
C SER A 279 25.48 -4.53 -3.19
N PHE A 280 25.32 -4.36 -4.51
CA PHE A 280 25.67 -3.13 -5.22
C PHE A 280 24.46 -2.45 -5.88
N LYS A 281 23.24 -3.00 -5.70
CA LYS A 281 22.00 -2.55 -6.36
C LYS A 281 21.99 -2.64 -7.90
N LYS A 282 23.06 -3.15 -8.52
CA LYS A 282 23.18 -3.43 -9.97
C LYS A 282 23.75 -4.83 -10.22
N ALA A 283 23.36 -5.47 -11.32
CA ALA A 283 23.93 -6.76 -11.73
C ALA A 283 25.32 -6.55 -12.39
N LEU A 284 26.39 -7.15 -11.85
CA LEU A 284 27.77 -6.92 -12.33
C LEU A 284 28.47 -8.23 -12.69
N CYS A 285 29.26 -8.20 -13.77
CA CYS A 285 30.20 -9.26 -14.09
C CYS A 285 31.43 -9.20 -13.18
N SER A 286 32.19 -10.29 -13.11
CA SER A 286 33.36 -10.38 -12.23
C SER A 286 34.41 -9.29 -12.48
N ASN A 287 34.56 -8.82 -13.72
CA ASN A 287 35.51 -7.74 -14.04
C ASN A 287 34.99 -6.37 -13.58
N CYS A 288 33.73 -6.03 -13.87
CA CYS A 288 33.13 -4.79 -13.39
C CYS A 288 33.04 -4.77 -11.85
N LEU A 289 32.80 -5.92 -11.22
CA LEU A 289 32.81 -6.06 -9.77
C LEU A 289 34.19 -5.75 -9.16
N LYS A 290 35.28 -6.29 -9.72
CA LYS A 290 36.65 -5.97 -9.27
C LYS A 290 36.96 -4.48 -9.38
N ASN A 291 36.51 -3.83 -10.45
CA ASN A 291 36.70 -2.39 -10.62
C ASN A 291 35.88 -1.54 -9.63
N ASN A 292 34.72 -2.03 -9.18
CA ASN A 292 33.91 -1.36 -8.15
C ASN A 292 34.41 -1.65 -6.72
N LEU A 293 35.17 -2.73 -6.51
CA LEU A 293 35.76 -3.08 -5.21
C LEU A 293 37.18 -2.53 -5.01
N GLY A 294 37.87 -2.17 -6.08
CA GLY A 294 39.21 -1.57 -6.07
C GLY A 294 39.22 -0.03 -5.98
N LYS A 295 38.10 0.59 -5.59
CA LYS A 295 37.96 2.02 -5.33
C LYS A 295 37.47 2.25 -3.91
#